data_AF-A0A8I0P014-F1
#
_entry.id   AF-A0A8I0P014-F1
#
_cell.length_a   1.000
_cell.length_b   1.000
_cell.length_c   1.000
_cell.angle_alpha   90.00
_cell.angle_beta   90.00
_cell.angle_gamma   90.00
#
_symmetry.space_group_name_H-M   'P 1'
#
loop_
_entity.id
_entity.type
_entity.pdbx_description
1 polymer ?
#
loop_
_entity_poly.entity_id
_entity_poly.type
_entity_poly.pdbx_seq_one_letter_code
_entity_poly.pdbx_strand_id
1 'polypeptide(L)'
;MLHDLQHPELTGMPRKQLSDLTDTLILALEEHREQVRPAARGGPRRVAPGTGRKPTLTPADQILVTILYLRKHSLQELLGQLFNTTAMTISRAVEDVRPLLEANGVCLPASTARSRTPDDVARFLDPDETKIKPTC
;
A
#
# COMPACT_ATOMS: atom_id res chain seq x y z
N MET A 1 0.55 14.00 -5.06
CA MET A 1 1.34 13.12 -4.16
C MET A 1 0.86 11.68 -4.19
N LEU A 2 -0.38 11.33 -3.83
CA LEU A 2 -0.79 9.92 -3.80
C LEU A 2 -0.80 9.23 -5.18
N HIS A 3 -1.22 9.93 -6.24
CA HIS A 3 -1.16 9.47 -7.63
C HIS A 3 0.28 9.22 -8.13
N ASP A 4 1.26 9.82 -7.48
CA ASP A 4 2.66 9.71 -7.83
C ASP A 4 3.23 8.38 -7.32
N LEU A 5 2.79 7.92 -6.14
CA LEU A 5 3.16 6.62 -5.57
C LEU A 5 2.70 5.41 -6.42
N GLN A 6 1.79 5.61 -7.37
CA GLN A 6 1.34 4.60 -8.33
C GLN A 6 2.28 4.45 -9.55
N HIS A 7 3.41 5.16 -9.56
CA HIS A 7 4.38 5.09 -10.66
C HIS A 7 4.92 3.66 -10.88
N PRO A 8 5.08 3.24 -12.14
CA PRO A 8 5.52 1.89 -12.47
C PRO A 8 6.94 1.59 -11.98
N GLU A 9 7.79 2.60 -11.91
CA GLU A 9 9.14 2.52 -11.34
C GLU A 9 9.13 2.20 -9.84
N LEU A 10 8.07 2.56 -9.12
CA LEU A 10 7.87 2.29 -7.69
C LEU A 10 7.14 0.98 -7.41
N THR A 11 6.12 0.66 -8.19
CA THR A 11 5.29 -0.54 -8.01
C THR A 11 5.85 -1.75 -8.75
N GLY A 12 6.74 -1.53 -9.72
CA GLY A 12 7.27 -2.57 -10.61
C GLY A 12 6.26 -3.06 -11.65
N MET A 13 5.12 -2.38 -11.81
CA MET A 13 4.05 -2.77 -12.73
C MET A 13 3.40 -1.55 -13.39
N PRO A 14 2.88 -1.65 -14.62
CA PRO A 14 2.23 -0.53 -15.30
C PRO A 14 1.00 -0.05 -14.52
N ARG A 15 0.76 1.27 -14.53
CA ARG A 15 -0.38 1.90 -13.82
C ARG A 15 -1.72 1.23 -14.12
N LYS A 16 -1.93 0.81 -15.38
CA LYS A 16 -3.16 0.10 -15.78
C LYS A 16 -3.31 -1.26 -15.08
N GLN A 17 -2.22 -2.03 -14.98
CA GLN A 17 -2.20 -3.31 -14.26
C GLN A 17 -2.37 -3.09 -12.76
N LEU A 18 -1.77 -2.03 -12.21
CA LEU A 18 -1.99 -1.64 -10.81
C LEU A 18 -3.45 -1.30 -10.54
N SER A 19 -4.12 -0.50 -11.40
CA SER A 19 -5.53 -0.16 -11.23
C SER A 19 -6.43 -1.40 -11.29
N ASP A 20 -6.24 -2.26 -12.29
CA ASP A 20 -7.03 -3.49 -12.45
C ASP A 20 -6.87 -4.45 -11.24
N LEU A 21 -5.63 -4.61 -10.77
CA LEU A 21 -5.30 -5.37 -9.58
C LEU A 21 -5.86 -4.72 -8.31
N THR A 22 -5.85 -3.39 -8.24
CA THR A 22 -6.42 -2.65 -7.10
C THR A 22 -7.92 -2.84 -7.02
N ASP A 23 -8.65 -2.71 -8.13
CA ASP A 23 -10.10 -2.96 -8.19
C ASP A 23 -10.44 -4.40 -7.77
N THR A 24 -9.68 -5.38 -8.29
CA THR A 24 -9.84 -6.81 -7.92
C THR A 24 -9.60 -7.04 -6.43
N LEU A 25 -8.52 -6.46 -5.90
CA LEU A 25 -8.15 -6.62 -4.49
C LEU A 25 -9.04 -5.82 -3.54
N ILE A 26 -9.62 -4.70 -3.96
CA ILE A 26 -10.60 -3.97 -3.14
C ILE A 26 -11.77 -4.90 -2.83
N LEU A 27 -12.32 -5.57 -3.85
CA LEU A 27 -13.42 -6.51 -3.67
C LEU A 27 -13.03 -7.67 -2.73
N ALA A 28 -11.85 -8.25 -2.95
CA ALA A 28 -11.33 -9.32 -2.11
C ALA A 28 -11.08 -8.88 -0.65
N LEU A 29 -10.63 -7.64 -0.44
CA LEU A 29 -10.39 -7.07 0.89
C LEU A 29 -11.69 -6.75 1.61
N GLU A 30 -12.73 -6.31 0.90
CA GLU A 30 -14.07 -6.15 1.46
C GLU A 30 -14.66 -7.50 1.89
N GLU A 31 -14.49 -8.54 1.06
CA GLU A 31 -14.90 -9.90 1.39
C GLU A 31 -14.09 -10.47 2.57
N HIS A 32 -12.77 -10.28 2.58
CA HIS A 32 -11.90 -10.69 3.69
C HIS A 32 -12.29 -10.00 5.00
N ARG A 33 -12.63 -8.71 4.97
CA ARG A 33 -13.16 -7.98 6.14
C ARG A 33 -14.48 -8.58 6.63
N GLU A 34 -15.36 -9.00 5.73
CA GLU A 34 -16.61 -9.67 6.10
C GLU A 34 -16.36 -11.07 6.69
N GLN A 35 -15.32 -11.78 6.22
CA GLN A 35 -14.90 -13.09 6.72
C GLN A 35 -14.10 -13.05 8.03
N VAL A 36 -13.46 -11.93 8.38
CA VAL A 36 -12.77 -11.72 9.68
C VAL A 36 -13.74 -11.22 10.77
N ARG A 37 -14.84 -10.54 10.37
CA ARG A 37 -15.94 -10.13 11.26
C ARG A 37 -16.67 -11.24 12.05
N PRO A 38 -16.72 -12.53 11.65
CA PRO A 38 -17.44 -13.57 12.39
C PRO A 38 -16.70 -14.04 13.65
N ALA A 39 -15.36 -13.99 13.67
CA ALA A 39 -14.58 -14.60 14.76
C ALA A 39 -14.49 -13.74 16.04
N ALA A 40 -14.74 -12.43 15.94
CA ALA A 40 -14.69 -11.52 17.08
C ALA A 40 -16.01 -11.41 17.88
N ARG A 41 -17.07 -12.12 17.48
CA ARG A 41 -18.42 -11.95 18.07
C ARG A 41 -18.88 -13.18 18.85
N GLY A 42 -18.41 -13.28 20.07
CA GLY A 42 -19.12 -14.01 21.14
C GLY A 42 -20.41 -13.31 21.58
N GLY A 43 -21.31 -12.92 20.66
CA GLY A 43 -22.65 -12.44 21.01
C GLY A 43 -23.26 -11.37 20.06
N PRO A 44 -24.61 -11.24 20.07
CA PRO A 44 -25.34 -10.29 19.23
C PRO A 44 -25.12 -8.83 19.64
N ARG A 45 -25.24 -7.97 18.62
CA ARG A 45 -24.84 -6.55 18.52
C ARG A 45 -25.48 -5.64 19.58
N ARG A 46 -24.65 -4.83 20.27
CA ARG A 46 -25.10 -3.71 21.15
C ARG A 46 -24.74 -2.30 20.68
N VAL A 47 -24.12 -2.11 19.51
CA VAL A 47 -23.68 -0.77 19.05
C VAL A 47 -24.25 -0.40 17.69
N ALA A 48 -24.78 0.83 17.62
CA ALA A 48 -25.28 1.49 16.42
C ALA A 48 -24.22 1.54 15.30
N PRO A 49 -24.64 1.54 14.01
CA PRO A 49 -23.72 1.73 12.89
C PRO A 49 -23.06 3.12 13.01
N GLY A 50 -21.74 3.18 13.27
CA GLY A 50 -21.01 4.46 13.17
C GLY A 50 -19.86 4.73 14.15
N THR A 51 -19.62 3.92 15.19
CA THR A 51 -18.61 4.25 16.22
C THR A 51 -17.22 3.63 16.00
N GLY A 52 -16.97 3.02 14.84
CA GLY A 52 -15.62 2.59 14.46
C GLY A 52 -14.80 3.78 13.97
N ARG A 53 -13.60 3.99 14.52
CA ARG A 53 -12.61 4.95 13.98
C ARG A 53 -12.52 4.73 12.46
N LYS A 54 -12.83 5.76 11.67
CA LYS A 54 -12.71 5.70 10.20
C LYS A 54 -11.30 5.16 9.87
N PRO A 55 -11.17 4.16 9.00
CA PRO A 55 -9.87 3.62 8.67
C PRO A 55 -9.01 4.76 8.12
N THR A 56 -7.85 5.00 8.75
CA THR A 56 -6.90 6.05 8.32
C THR A 56 -6.40 5.82 6.89
N LEU A 57 -6.51 4.58 6.39
CA LEU A 57 -6.12 4.19 5.03
C LEU A 57 -7.32 3.65 4.26
N THR A 58 -7.50 4.15 3.05
CA THR A 58 -8.45 3.54 2.10
C THR A 58 -7.98 2.12 1.73
N PRO A 59 -8.86 1.23 1.27
CA PRO A 59 -8.44 -0.11 0.81
C PRO A 59 -7.38 -0.02 -0.31
N ALA A 60 -7.50 0.96 -1.22
CA ALA A 60 -6.50 1.25 -2.24
C ALA A 60 -5.13 1.63 -1.63
N ASP A 61 -5.11 2.47 -0.58
CA ASP A 61 -3.87 2.83 0.12
C ASP A 61 -3.22 1.63 0.81
N GLN A 62 -4.02 0.73 1.40
CA GLN A 62 -3.51 -0.47 2.06
C GLN A 62 -2.82 -1.41 1.06
N ILE A 63 -3.40 -1.54 -0.13
CA ILE A 63 -2.81 -2.30 -1.23
C ILE A 63 -1.49 -1.66 -1.68
N LEU A 64 -1.51 -0.34 -1.91
CA LEU A 64 -0.34 0.40 -2.35
C LEU A 64 0.81 0.33 -1.35
N VAL A 65 0.52 0.58 -0.06
CA VAL A 65 1.47 0.43 1.05
C VAL A 65 2.09 -0.96 1.07
N THR A 66 1.28 -2.00 0.89
CA THR A 66 1.75 -3.39 0.95
C THR A 66 2.67 -3.72 -0.21
N ILE A 67 2.34 -3.27 -1.42
CA ILE A 67 3.20 -3.42 -2.60
C ILE A 67 4.56 -2.75 -2.36
N LEU A 68 4.55 -1.50 -1.88
CA LEU A 68 5.79 -0.75 -1.59
C LEU A 68 6.63 -1.40 -0.49
N TYR A 69 5.98 -1.95 0.54
CA TYR A 69 6.63 -2.69 1.63
C TYR A 69 7.29 -3.98 1.13
N LEU A 70 6.57 -4.78 0.33
CA LEU A 70 7.08 -6.04 -0.22
C LEU A 70 8.25 -5.81 -1.18
N ARG A 71 8.21 -4.70 -1.93
CA ARG A 71 9.30 -4.31 -2.83
C ARG A 71 10.56 -3.82 -2.11
N LYS A 72 10.55 -3.77 -0.76
CA LYS A 72 11.64 -3.29 0.12
C LYS A 72 12.09 -1.85 -0.17
N HIS A 73 11.22 -1.05 -0.78
CA HIS A 73 11.54 0.33 -1.15
C HIS A 73 11.68 1.25 0.07
N SER A 74 10.99 0.92 1.18
CA SER A 74 10.80 1.80 2.33
C SER A 74 10.70 1.03 3.66
N LEU A 75 11.16 1.62 4.76
CA LEU A 75 10.85 1.15 6.11
C LEU A 75 9.37 1.42 6.47
N GLN A 76 8.79 0.66 7.41
CA GLN A 76 7.42 0.88 7.89
C GLN A 76 7.20 2.29 8.44
N GLU A 77 8.23 2.87 9.06
CA GLU A 77 8.19 4.25 9.56
C GLU A 77 8.09 5.28 8.42
N LEU A 78 8.83 5.06 7.34
CA LEU A 78 8.76 5.91 6.14
C LEU A 78 7.39 5.82 5.48
N LEU A 79 6.83 4.62 5.34
CA LEU A 79 5.46 4.44 4.83
C LEU A 79 4.44 5.09 5.78
N GLY A 80 4.66 5.03 7.09
CA GLY A 80 3.87 5.76 8.07
C GLY A 80 3.85 7.26 7.79
N GLN A 81 5.01 7.86 7.57
CA GLN A 81 5.13 9.28 7.24
C GLN A 81 4.45 9.65 5.91
N LEU A 82 4.67 8.87 4.85
CA LEU A 82 4.08 9.11 3.52
C LEU A 82 2.56 9.05 3.53
N PHE A 83 1.99 8.12 4.28
CA PHE A 83 0.54 7.91 4.36
C PHE A 83 -0.09 8.56 5.60
N ASN A 84 0.63 9.44 6.31
CA ASN A 84 0.17 10.11 7.55
C ASN A 84 -0.43 9.12 8.57
N THR A 85 0.20 7.97 8.72
CA THR A 85 -0.24 6.85 9.55
C THR A 85 0.89 6.31 10.43
N THR A 86 0.59 5.32 11.27
CA THR A 86 1.59 4.71 12.15
C THR A 86 2.18 3.44 11.54
N ALA A 87 3.43 3.12 11.87
CA ALA A 87 4.07 1.86 11.45
C ALA A 87 3.23 0.62 11.84
N MET A 88 2.51 0.67 12.96
CA MET A 88 1.59 -0.39 13.38
C MET A 88 0.41 -0.56 12.40
N THR A 89 -0.15 0.55 11.91
CA THR A 89 -1.20 0.51 10.89
C THR A 89 -0.68 -0.02 9.56
N ILE A 90 0.57 0.31 9.20
CA ILE A 90 1.25 -0.25 8.03
C ILE A 90 1.42 -1.76 8.15
N SER A 91 1.95 -2.26 9.29
CA SER A 91 2.12 -3.70 9.53
C SER A 91 0.81 -4.47 9.40
N ARG A 92 -0.27 -3.95 10.00
CA ARG A 92 -1.60 -4.57 9.89
C ARG A 92 -2.12 -4.59 8.46
N ALA A 93 -1.96 -3.50 7.72
CA ALA A 93 -2.36 -3.45 6.31
C ALA A 93 -1.58 -4.49 5.48
N VAL A 94 -0.28 -4.64 5.73
CA VAL A 94 0.56 -5.65 5.08
C VAL A 94 0.07 -7.06 5.42
N GLU A 95 -0.25 -7.35 6.68
CA GLU A 95 -0.76 -8.65 7.10
C GLU A 95 -2.12 -9.01 6.46
N ASP A 96 -3.02 -8.03 6.31
CA ASP A 96 -4.33 -8.21 5.66
C ASP A 96 -4.20 -8.45 4.14
N VAL A 97 -3.34 -7.66 3.47
CA VAL A 97 -3.26 -7.65 2.01
C VAL A 97 -2.28 -8.69 1.46
N ARG A 98 -1.21 -9.03 2.18
CA ARG A 98 -0.23 -10.03 1.75
C ARG A 98 -0.86 -11.37 1.34
N PRO A 99 -1.74 -12.01 2.12
CA PRO A 99 -2.36 -13.27 1.70
C PRO A 99 -3.24 -13.10 0.46
N LEU A 100 -3.87 -11.94 0.26
CA LEU A 100 -4.65 -11.64 -0.95
C LEU A 100 -3.75 -11.52 -2.18
N LEU A 101 -2.58 -10.88 -2.04
CA LEU A 101 -1.58 -10.82 -3.12
C LEU A 101 -1.04 -12.21 -3.47
N GLU A 102 -0.74 -13.04 -2.47
CA GLU A 102 -0.29 -14.42 -2.66
C GLU A 102 -1.39 -15.27 -3.33
N ALA A 103 -2.65 -15.12 -2.92
CA ALA A 103 -3.79 -15.81 -3.55
C ALA A 103 -4.02 -15.41 -5.02
N ASN A 104 -3.70 -14.17 -5.37
CA ASN A 104 -3.75 -13.67 -6.76
C ASN A 104 -2.46 -13.97 -7.55
N GLY A 105 -1.48 -14.67 -6.98
CA GLY A 105 -0.23 -15.04 -7.66
C GLY A 105 0.68 -13.85 -7.95
N VAL A 106 0.54 -12.74 -7.23
CA VAL A 106 1.28 -11.50 -7.48
C VAL A 106 2.69 -11.63 -6.91
N CYS A 107 3.66 -11.93 -7.77
CA CYS A 107 5.07 -11.97 -7.40
C CYS A 107 5.73 -10.62 -7.68
N LEU A 108 6.00 -9.84 -6.63
CA LEU A 108 6.64 -8.53 -6.74
C LEU A 108 8.17 -8.70 -6.69
N PRO A 109 8.91 -8.29 -7.72
CA PRO A 109 10.38 -8.32 -7.68
C PRO A 109 10.88 -7.30 -6.66
N ALA A 110 11.88 -7.68 -5.86
CA ALA A 110 12.52 -6.75 -4.94
C ALA A 110 13.14 -5.57 -5.72
N SER A 111 12.86 -4.34 -5.28
CA SER A 111 13.46 -3.17 -5.91
C SER A 111 14.90 -3.02 -5.45
N THR A 112 15.78 -2.64 -6.38
CA THR A 112 17.16 -2.25 -6.06
C THR A 112 17.24 -0.81 -5.54
N ALA A 113 16.21 0.01 -5.81
CA ALA A 113 16.10 1.36 -5.28
C ALA A 113 15.65 1.30 -3.80
N ARG A 114 16.50 1.86 -2.93
CA ARG A 114 16.26 1.95 -1.48
C ARG A 114 16.10 3.40 -1.10
N SER A 115 14.88 3.78 -0.72
CA SER A 115 14.61 5.12 -0.22
C SER A 115 14.64 5.14 1.29
N ARG A 116 15.50 5.99 1.85
CA ARG A 116 15.64 6.18 3.31
C ARG A 116 14.74 7.27 3.87
N THR A 117 14.31 8.22 3.04
CA THR A 117 13.53 9.40 3.44
C THR A 117 12.38 9.65 2.46
N PRO A 118 11.32 10.37 2.89
CA PRO A 118 10.19 10.68 2.01
C PRO A 118 10.60 11.60 0.86
N ASP A 119 11.59 12.46 1.10
CA ASP A 119 12.19 13.33 0.09
C ASP A 119 12.92 12.54 -1.00
N ASP A 120 13.60 11.44 -0.63
CA ASP A 120 14.24 10.53 -1.59
C ASP A 120 13.21 9.83 -2.50
N VAL A 121 12.04 9.47 -1.94
CA VAL A 121 10.92 8.94 -2.73
C VAL A 121 10.40 10.00 -3.70
N ALA A 122 10.20 11.24 -3.24
CA ALA A 122 9.76 12.34 -4.11
C ALA A 122 10.79 12.61 -5.23
N ARG A 123 12.09 12.63 -4.90
CA ARG A 123 13.18 12.80 -5.87
C ARG A 123 13.29 11.65 -6.87
N PHE A 124 12.97 10.44 -6.44
CA PHE A 124 12.93 9.26 -7.33
C PHE A 124 11.74 9.31 -8.30
N LEU A 125 10.63 9.90 -7.86
CA LEU A 125 9.40 10.00 -8.64
C LEU A 125 9.35 11.20 -9.59
N ASP A 126 10.21 12.19 -9.34
CA ASP A 126 10.39 13.37 -10.17
C ASP A 126 11.64 13.18 -11.06
N PRO A 127 11.54 12.45 -12.19
CA PRO A 127 12.66 12.33 -13.11
C PRO A 127 12.97 13.66 -13.81
N ASP A 128 12.10 14.68 -13.72
CA ASP A 128 12.24 15.95 -14.45
C ASP A 128 13.41 16.81 -13.94
N GLU A 129 13.87 16.60 -12.70
CA GLU A 129 15.11 17.23 -12.20
C GLU A 129 16.40 16.44 -12.50
N THR A 130 16.32 15.27 -13.15
CA THR A 130 17.52 14.58 -13.64
C THR A 130 17.84 14.94 -15.09
N LYS A 131 17.88 16.25 -15.38
CA LYS A 131 18.88 16.76 -16.33
C LYS A 131 20.28 16.59 -15.72
N ILE A 132 20.74 15.34 -15.64
CA ILE A 132 22.17 15.07 -15.59
C ILE A 132 22.67 15.51 -16.97
N LYS A 133 23.18 16.74 -17.03
CA LYS A 133 23.94 17.22 -18.20
C LYS A 133 25.01 16.16 -18.48
N PRO A 134 25.09 15.58 -19.70
CA PRO A 134 26.27 14.85 -20.07
C PRO A 134 27.39 15.88 -20.19
N THR A 135 28.32 15.89 -19.25
CA THR A 135 29.60 16.58 -19.43
C THR A 135 30.38 15.80 -20.48
N CYS A 136 30.40 16.33 -21.70
CA CYS A 136 31.51 16.15 -22.62
C CYS A 136 32.67 17.08 -22.21
#